data_AF-A0A955D7U7-F1
#
_entry.id   AF-A0A955D7U7-F1
#
_cell.length_a   1.000
_cell.length_b   1.000
_cell.length_c   1.000
_cell.angle_alpha   90.00
_cell.angle_beta   90.00
_cell.angle_gamma   90.00
#
_symmetry.space_group_name_H-M   'P 1'
#
loop_
_entity.id
_entity.type
_entity.pdbx_description
1 polymer ?
#
loop_
_entity_poly.entity_id
_entity_poly.type
_entity_poly.pdbx_seq_one_letter_code
_entity_poly.pdbx_strand_id
1 'polypeptide(L)'
;MCRDPIVQLRLVFLALAFGSFLAQSASGQPLDDTTIRDLWRVAELRQPPSGIHVSFRVLRYPRLTPEELSAAEARIAPFPEHPERQSLADERRRNEDGPDVQSREFWILDPRSFRSNVDSPSTESMGDVVVTPEVAWAMGQHALKILDPEAPPPPSGDLGWASGEVQAYCQRMFLGGLASYRNLEIASIEIAGDSASITAIRNDGVQWRYDLYRLPQRSVWAVTRATLVTLPARQAESGGYTTFSGWREHSALPSPLLVPDRIEQYDARGRLTEAIDTISVEPIDATRFAQVSAIPTFDGVDAVRGPVSFTVAHDYRPTRDRRTESTPNGIVTAAIPAAERGATAPSGWRVVGWIVALLLAAALVVTRVLHRARASRAPRSASKAI
;
A
#
# COMPACT_ATOMS: atom_id res chain seq x y z
N MET A 1 -3.02 -20.17 32.70
CA MET A 1 -2.29 -19.59 31.55
C MET A 1 -1.66 -20.73 30.74
N CYS A 2 -2.40 -21.30 29.80
CA CYS A 2 -1.85 -22.29 28.85
C CYS A 2 -1.07 -21.52 27.78
N ARG A 3 0.26 -21.57 27.84
CA ARG A 3 1.11 -21.11 26.73
C ARG A 3 1.09 -22.20 25.66
N ASP A 4 0.59 -21.84 24.49
CA ASP A 4 0.44 -22.73 23.35
C ASP A 4 1.82 -23.16 22.84
N PRO A 5 2.21 -24.44 22.95
CA PRO A 5 3.54 -24.93 22.57
C PRO A 5 3.82 -24.77 21.07
N ILE A 6 2.79 -24.58 20.24
CA ILE A 6 2.90 -24.40 18.79
C ILE A 6 3.49 -23.02 18.44
N VAL A 7 3.21 -21.98 19.24
CA VAL A 7 3.74 -20.62 19.02
C VAL A 7 5.23 -20.54 19.37
N GLN A 8 5.65 -21.25 20.43
CA GLN A 8 7.07 -21.33 20.79
C GLN A 8 7.89 -22.10 19.75
N LEU A 9 7.34 -23.16 19.14
CA LEU A 9 8.04 -23.91 18.10
C LEU A 9 8.27 -23.05 16.83
N ARG A 10 7.31 -22.21 16.44
CA ARG A 10 7.44 -21.32 15.27
C ARG A 10 8.49 -20.23 15.48
N LEU A 11 8.57 -19.66 16.68
CA LEU A 11 9.61 -18.66 17.03
C LEU A 11 11.02 -19.28 17.07
N VAL A 12 11.14 -20.52 17.55
CA VAL A 12 12.43 -21.24 17.56
C VAL A 12 12.88 -21.62 16.14
N PHE A 13 11.96 -22.02 15.26
CA PHE A 13 12.30 -22.27 13.84
C PHE A 13 12.68 -20.99 13.09
N LEU A 14 12.02 -19.85 13.36
CA LEU A 14 12.39 -18.56 12.77
C LEU A 14 13.79 -18.12 13.26
N ALA A 15 14.08 -18.28 14.55
CA ALA A 15 15.37 -17.95 15.15
C ALA A 15 16.51 -18.87 14.67
N LEU A 16 16.25 -20.16 14.46
CA LEU A 16 17.24 -21.12 13.95
C LEU A 16 17.51 -20.94 12.44
N ALA A 17 16.50 -20.60 11.64
CA ALA A 17 16.69 -20.23 10.24
C ALA A 17 17.50 -18.93 10.10
N PHE A 18 17.27 -17.95 10.97
CA PHE A 18 18.05 -16.71 11.04
C PHE A 18 19.48 -16.93 11.58
N GLY A 19 19.66 -17.76 12.62
CA GLY A 19 20.97 -18.03 13.21
C GLY A 19 21.92 -18.79 12.29
N SER A 20 21.39 -19.70 11.46
CA SER A 20 22.19 -20.46 10.49
C SER A 20 22.67 -19.57 9.33
N PHE A 21 21.87 -18.57 8.93
CA PHE A 21 22.22 -17.59 7.91
C PHE A 21 23.40 -16.69 8.32
N LEU A 22 23.53 -16.40 9.62
CA LEU A 22 24.57 -15.53 10.17
C LEU A 22 25.95 -16.20 10.30
N ALA A 23 26.00 -17.53 10.46
CA ALA A 23 27.26 -18.26 10.57
C ALA A 23 27.94 -18.51 9.21
N GLN A 24 27.16 -18.62 8.12
CA GLN A 24 27.70 -18.83 6.76
C GLN A 24 28.15 -17.53 6.07
N SER A 25 27.62 -16.38 6.48
CA SER A 25 27.93 -15.07 5.88
C SER A 25 29.27 -14.46 6.35
N ALA A 26 29.92 -15.04 7.36
CA ALA A 26 31.23 -14.60 7.85
C ALA A 26 32.42 -15.19 7.07
N SER A 27 32.22 -16.31 6.36
CA SER A 27 33.21 -16.85 5.42
C SER A 27 32.84 -16.36 4.02
N GLY A 28 33.70 -15.56 3.38
CA GLY A 28 33.49 -14.95 2.06
C GLY A 28 33.36 -15.92 0.89
N GLN A 29 32.48 -16.92 0.97
CA GLN A 29 32.05 -17.68 -0.19
C GLN A 29 31.28 -16.75 -1.14
N PRO A 30 31.47 -16.90 -2.47
CA PRO A 30 30.62 -16.23 -3.43
C PRO A 30 29.18 -16.69 -3.17
N LEU A 31 28.32 -15.73 -2.82
CA LEU A 31 26.90 -16.00 -2.67
C LEU A 31 26.36 -16.42 -4.04
N ASP A 32 25.66 -17.53 -4.08
CA ASP A 32 25.01 -18.07 -5.27
C ASP A 32 23.60 -17.48 -5.45
N ASP A 33 22.97 -17.75 -6.58
CA ASP A 33 21.60 -17.35 -6.90
C ASP A 33 20.60 -17.69 -5.78
N THR A 34 20.86 -18.75 -5.00
CA THR A 34 20.04 -19.19 -3.86
C THR A 34 19.90 -18.08 -2.81
N THR A 35 20.99 -17.38 -2.48
CA THR A 35 20.96 -16.32 -1.47
C THR A 35 20.12 -15.12 -1.91
N ILE A 36 20.24 -14.70 -3.17
CA ILE A 36 19.45 -13.59 -3.71
C ILE A 36 17.96 -13.99 -3.78
N ARG A 37 17.66 -15.22 -4.17
CA ARG A 37 16.29 -15.75 -4.18
C ARG A 37 15.68 -15.82 -2.77
N ASP A 38 16.47 -16.16 -1.76
CA ASP A 38 16.00 -16.15 -0.38
C ASP A 38 15.80 -14.73 0.15
N LEU A 39 16.69 -13.78 -0.16
CA LEU A 39 16.47 -12.36 0.13
C LEU A 39 15.19 -11.84 -0.53
N TRP A 40 14.96 -12.20 -1.80
CA TRP A 40 13.74 -11.86 -2.52
C TRP A 40 12.50 -12.47 -1.87
N ARG A 41 12.55 -13.75 -1.49
CA ARG A 41 11.44 -14.42 -0.80
C ARG A 41 11.16 -13.74 0.54
N VAL A 42 12.18 -13.35 1.28
CA VAL A 42 12.04 -12.59 2.52
C VAL A 42 11.43 -11.21 2.26
N ALA A 43 11.78 -10.55 1.14
CA ALA A 43 11.17 -9.30 0.70
C ALA A 43 9.67 -9.45 0.38
N GLU A 44 9.30 -10.50 -0.35
CA GLU A 44 7.91 -10.81 -0.74
C GLU A 44 7.03 -11.22 0.46
N LEU A 45 7.60 -11.90 1.47
CA LEU A 45 6.82 -12.47 2.58
C LEU A 45 6.48 -11.47 3.70
N ARG A 46 7.06 -10.27 3.72
CA ARG A 46 7.08 -9.47 4.95
C ARG A 46 5.91 -8.49 5.09
N GLN A 47 5.18 -8.71 6.18
CA GLN A 47 4.40 -7.68 6.86
C GLN A 47 5.31 -6.48 7.21
N PRO A 48 4.76 -5.28 7.40
CA PRO A 48 5.51 -4.13 7.89
C PRO A 48 6.36 -4.50 9.13
N PRO A 49 7.56 -3.92 9.31
CA PRO A 49 8.33 -4.17 10.52
C PRO A 49 7.51 -3.72 11.73
N SER A 50 7.61 -4.50 12.80
CA SER A 50 6.86 -4.29 14.05
C SER A 50 7.73 -3.62 15.09
N GLY A 51 7.11 -2.94 16.06
CA GLY A 51 7.80 -2.24 17.13
C GLY A 51 8.62 -1.04 16.65
N ILE A 52 8.15 -0.31 15.63
CA ILE A 52 8.83 0.89 15.12
C ILE A 52 7.92 2.11 14.97
N HIS A 53 8.55 3.29 15.03
CA HIS A 53 8.04 4.57 14.56
C HIS A 53 8.92 5.05 13.40
N VAL A 54 8.29 5.43 12.29
CA VAL A 54 8.99 5.91 11.08
C VAL A 54 8.45 7.28 10.74
N SER A 55 9.32 8.27 10.65
CA SER A 55 9.00 9.62 10.17
C SER A 55 9.66 9.86 8.83
N PHE A 56 8.93 10.39 7.86
CA PHE A 56 9.43 10.66 6.51
C PHE A 56 8.66 11.77 5.83
N ARG A 57 9.24 12.33 4.76
CA ARG A 57 8.57 13.30 3.88
C ARG A 57 8.38 12.72 2.50
N VAL A 58 7.23 13.00 1.89
CA VAL A 58 6.96 12.72 0.49
C VAL A 58 6.90 14.05 -0.25
N LEU A 59 7.78 14.22 -1.23
CA LEU A 59 7.84 15.38 -2.09
C LEU A 59 7.27 14.99 -3.45
N ARG A 60 6.21 15.67 -3.90
CA ARG A 60 5.62 15.45 -5.23
C ARG A 60 5.96 16.60 -6.15
N TYR A 61 6.72 16.31 -7.19
CA TYR A 61 7.23 17.31 -8.13
C TYR A 61 6.25 17.51 -9.31
N PRO A 62 6.35 18.65 -10.03
CA PRO A 62 5.61 18.85 -11.26
C PRO A 62 5.83 17.71 -12.26
N ARG A 63 4.73 17.20 -12.84
CA ARG A 63 4.76 16.16 -13.89
C ARG A 63 4.63 16.74 -15.29
N LEU A 64 4.16 17.98 -15.40
CA LEU A 64 4.01 18.70 -16.66
C LEU A 64 4.97 19.88 -16.66
N THR A 65 5.65 20.11 -17.79
CA THR A 65 6.36 21.38 -17.99
C THR A 65 5.35 22.53 -18.12
N PRO A 66 5.76 23.80 -17.98
CA PRO A 66 4.87 24.94 -18.18
C PRO A 66 4.14 24.93 -19.53
N GLU A 67 4.82 24.51 -20.60
CA GLU A 67 4.23 24.40 -21.94
C GLU A 67 3.19 23.28 -22.03
N GLU A 68 3.48 22.12 -21.43
CA GLU A 68 2.55 21.00 -21.37
C GLU A 68 1.32 21.31 -20.52
N LEU A 69 1.53 22.02 -19.40
CA LEU A 69 0.47 22.51 -18.53
C LEU A 69 -0.44 23.47 -19.30
N SER A 70 0.13 24.48 -19.98
CA SER A 70 -0.64 25.42 -20.80
C SER A 70 -1.43 24.71 -21.90
N ALA A 71 -0.83 23.73 -22.58
CA ALA A 71 -1.52 22.93 -23.60
C ALA A 71 -2.67 22.10 -23.00
N ALA A 72 -2.47 21.49 -21.83
CA ALA A 72 -3.51 20.72 -21.15
C ALA A 72 -4.66 21.62 -20.66
N GLU A 73 -4.35 22.81 -20.15
CA GLU A 73 -5.33 23.81 -19.75
C GLU A 73 -6.16 24.30 -20.94
N ALA A 74 -5.53 24.62 -22.07
CA ALA A 74 -6.24 25.02 -23.29
C ALA A 74 -7.18 23.92 -23.81
N ARG A 75 -6.76 22.65 -23.71
CA ARG A 75 -7.57 21.49 -24.09
C ARG A 75 -8.80 21.32 -23.18
N ILE A 76 -8.68 21.64 -21.89
CA ILE A 76 -9.72 21.42 -20.88
C ILE A 76 -10.63 22.63 -20.68
N ALA A 77 -10.18 23.84 -21.03
CA ALA A 77 -10.93 25.08 -20.85
C ALA A 77 -12.39 25.05 -21.35
N PRO A 78 -12.74 24.40 -22.49
CA PRO A 78 -14.13 24.30 -22.95
C PRO A 78 -15.03 23.39 -22.10
N PHE A 79 -14.48 22.64 -21.13
CA PHE A 79 -15.17 21.59 -20.37
C PHE A 79 -15.12 21.89 -18.87
N PRO A 80 -16.07 22.67 -18.33
CA PRO A 80 -16.04 23.11 -16.93
C PRO A 80 -16.04 21.97 -15.90
N GLU A 81 -16.66 20.83 -16.23
CA GLU A 81 -16.78 19.66 -15.35
C GLU A 81 -15.74 18.56 -15.66
N HIS A 82 -14.69 18.89 -16.42
CA HIS A 82 -13.69 17.90 -16.80
C HIS A 82 -12.98 17.34 -15.55
N PRO A 83 -12.85 16.00 -15.41
CA PRO A 83 -12.31 15.38 -14.20
C PRO A 83 -10.86 15.76 -13.89
N GLU A 84 -10.07 16.13 -14.91
CA GLU A 84 -8.66 16.52 -14.74
C GLU A 84 -8.43 17.95 -14.22
N ARG A 85 -9.47 18.78 -14.04
CA ARG A 85 -9.28 20.18 -13.62
C ARG A 85 -8.57 20.31 -12.28
N GLN A 86 -8.91 19.46 -11.30
CA GLN A 86 -8.23 19.45 -10.01
C GLN A 86 -6.75 19.04 -10.17
N SER A 87 -6.48 17.99 -10.95
CA SER A 87 -5.11 17.55 -11.23
C SER A 87 -4.27 18.65 -11.88
N LEU A 88 -4.84 19.43 -12.81
CA LEU A 88 -4.12 20.57 -13.42
C LEU A 88 -3.90 21.72 -12.45
N ALA A 89 -4.86 22.01 -11.56
CA ALA A 89 -4.66 23.01 -10.51
C ALA A 89 -3.50 22.61 -9.58
N ASP A 90 -3.41 21.32 -9.23
CA ASP A 90 -2.29 20.80 -8.44
C ASP A 90 -0.95 20.87 -9.21
N GLU A 91 -0.93 20.56 -10.51
CA GLU A 91 0.28 20.70 -11.34
C GLU A 91 0.73 22.16 -11.48
N ARG A 92 -0.22 23.10 -11.62
CA ARG A 92 0.09 24.53 -11.67
C ARG A 92 0.73 24.99 -10.38
N ARG A 93 0.10 24.69 -9.24
CA ARG A 93 0.62 25.02 -7.91
C ARG A 93 2.02 24.45 -7.72
N ARG A 94 2.28 23.21 -8.16
CA ARG A 94 3.62 22.62 -8.10
C ARG A 94 4.66 23.32 -8.97
N ASN A 95 4.27 23.80 -10.15
CA ASN A 95 5.15 24.57 -11.03
C ASN A 95 5.48 25.97 -10.45
N GLU A 96 4.52 26.59 -9.77
CA GLU A 96 4.64 27.94 -9.20
C GLU A 96 5.38 27.93 -7.85
N ASP A 97 4.96 27.07 -6.93
CA ASP A 97 5.41 27.08 -5.52
C ASP A 97 6.49 26.04 -5.22
N GLY A 98 6.77 25.13 -6.15
CA GLY A 98 7.65 23.99 -5.95
C GLY A 98 6.89 22.72 -5.52
N PRO A 99 7.61 21.64 -5.15
CA PRO A 99 6.99 20.35 -4.89
C PRO A 99 6.03 20.39 -3.69
N ASP A 100 4.96 19.61 -3.76
CA ASP A 100 4.09 19.39 -2.60
C ASP A 100 4.83 18.57 -1.56
N VAL A 101 4.81 19.01 -0.31
CA VAL A 101 5.45 18.29 0.79
C VAL A 101 4.37 17.69 1.67
N GLN A 102 4.43 16.37 1.88
CA GLN A 102 3.65 15.68 2.89
C GLN A 102 4.59 15.14 3.96
N SER A 103 4.38 15.54 5.21
CA SER A 103 5.03 14.89 6.35
C SER A 103 4.19 13.68 6.75
N ARG A 104 4.84 12.54 6.98
CA ARG A 104 4.19 11.29 7.31
C ARG A 104 4.89 10.62 8.47
N GLU A 105 4.07 10.05 9.34
CA GLU A 105 4.55 9.29 10.48
C GLU A 105 3.74 8.00 10.62
N PHE A 106 4.45 6.89 10.74
CA PHE A 106 3.85 5.58 11.02
C PHE A 106 4.34 5.05 12.34
N TRP A 107 3.43 4.72 13.25
CA TRP A 107 3.72 3.93 14.44
C TRP A 107 3.17 2.53 14.19
N ILE A 108 4.05 1.54 14.13
CA ILE A 108 3.69 0.16 13.77
C ILE A 108 4.09 -0.72 14.95
N LEU A 109 3.12 -1.04 15.80
CA LEU A 109 3.36 -2.00 16.89
C LEU A 109 3.44 -3.41 16.31
N ASP A 110 2.47 -3.75 15.46
CA ASP A 110 2.39 -5.03 14.76
C ASP A 110 1.54 -4.87 13.47
N PRO A 111 1.43 -5.88 12.59
CA PRO A 111 0.72 -5.79 11.31
C PRO A 111 -0.78 -5.48 11.41
N ARG A 112 -1.40 -5.65 12.58
CA ARG A 112 -2.81 -5.35 12.87
C ARG A 112 -2.98 -4.13 13.79
N SER A 113 -1.88 -3.57 14.29
CA SER A 113 -1.83 -2.47 15.25
C SER A 113 -0.89 -1.38 14.75
N PHE A 114 -1.45 -0.35 14.10
CA PHE A 114 -0.68 0.78 13.61
C PHE A 114 -1.44 2.12 13.72
N ARG A 115 -0.67 3.21 13.69
CA ARG A 115 -1.15 4.58 13.46
C ARG A 115 -0.46 5.13 12.22
N SER A 116 -1.23 5.76 11.34
CA SER A 116 -0.77 6.47 10.16
C SER A 116 -1.19 7.93 10.26
N ASN A 117 -0.22 8.83 10.31
CA ASN A 117 -0.43 10.26 10.35
C ASN A 117 0.14 10.88 9.07
N VAL A 118 -0.62 11.80 8.48
CA VAL A 118 -0.20 12.60 7.34
C VAL A 118 -0.59 14.06 7.54
N ASP A 119 0.36 14.94 7.26
CA ASP A 119 0.17 16.39 7.22
C ASP A 119 0.69 16.93 5.89
N SER A 120 -0.15 17.73 5.22
CA SER A 120 0.16 18.32 3.93
C SER A 120 0.01 19.84 4.02
N PRO A 121 1.07 20.57 4.40
CA PRO A 121 1.03 22.02 4.52
C PRO A 121 0.55 22.73 3.25
N SER A 122 0.93 22.22 2.06
CA SER A 122 0.59 22.82 0.77
C SER A 122 -0.91 22.82 0.46
N THR A 123 -1.67 21.92 1.06
CA THR A 123 -3.14 21.81 0.90
C THR A 123 -3.86 22.07 2.23
N GLU A 124 -3.11 22.46 3.26
CA GLU A 124 -3.53 22.58 4.67
C GLU A 124 -4.21 21.32 5.23
N SER A 125 -4.19 20.19 4.51
CA SER A 125 -4.97 19.00 4.83
C SER A 125 -4.22 18.10 5.80
N MET A 126 -4.96 17.50 6.72
CA MET A 126 -4.45 16.52 7.67
C MET A 126 -5.29 15.25 7.67
N GLY A 127 -4.63 14.14 7.93
CA GLY A 127 -5.25 12.83 8.08
C GLY A 127 -4.55 12.03 9.18
N ASP A 128 -5.34 11.31 9.95
CA ASP A 128 -4.82 10.46 11.01
C ASP A 128 -5.68 9.21 11.13
N VAL A 129 -5.06 8.06 11.16
CA VAL A 129 -5.76 6.77 11.18
C VAL A 129 -5.07 5.86 12.17
N VAL A 130 -5.84 5.28 13.08
CA VAL A 130 -5.43 4.20 13.95
C VAL A 130 -6.23 2.97 13.63
N VAL A 131 -5.53 1.84 13.53
CA VAL A 131 -6.13 0.52 13.44
C VAL A 131 -5.50 -0.34 14.51
N THR A 132 -6.33 -0.90 15.38
CA THR A 132 -5.96 -1.93 16.36
C THR A 132 -7.03 -3.02 16.34
N PRO A 133 -6.79 -4.21 16.94
CA PRO A 133 -7.83 -5.22 17.09
C PRO A 133 -9.02 -4.80 17.95
N GLU A 134 -8.88 -3.77 18.79
CA GLU A 134 -9.91 -3.35 19.76
C GLU A 134 -10.72 -2.15 19.26
N VAL A 135 -10.07 -1.25 18.54
CA VAL A 135 -10.68 -0.04 17.98
C VAL A 135 -9.92 0.42 16.75
N ALA A 136 -10.66 0.92 15.77
CA ALA A 136 -10.09 1.72 14.70
C ALA A 136 -10.71 3.12 14.74
N TRP A 137 -9.93 4.15 14.44
CA TRP A 137 -10.45 5.49 14.30
C TRP A 137 -9.73 6.24 13.20
N ALA A 138 -10.41 7.20 12.59
CA ALA A 138 -9.86 8.08 11.58
C ALA A 138 -10.28 9.52 11.88
N MET A 139 -9.34 10.44 11.82
CA MET A 139 -9.53 11.85 12.07
C MET A 139 -9.06 12.64 10.86
N GLY A 140 -9.91 13.55 10.39
CA GLY A 140 -9.52 14.63 9.48
C GLY A 140 -9.68 15.97 10.19
N GLN A 141 -9.60 17.07 9.43
CA GLN A 141 -9.70 18.44 9.95
C GLN A 141 -10.95 18.73 10.80
N HIS A 142 -12.10 18.13 10.44
CA HIS A 142 -13.39 18.51 11.03
C HIS A 142 -14.14 17.36 11.68
N ALA A 143 -13.70 16.12 11.47
CA ALA A 143 -14.45 14.95 11.87
C ALA A 143 -13.55 13.84 12.42
N LEU A 144 -14.04 13.20 13.48
CA LEU A 144 -13.55 11.94 14.01
C LEU A 144 -14.52 10.82 13.67
N LYS A 145 -14.02 9.70 13.17
CA LYS A 145 -14.79 8.47 12.96
C LYS A 145 -14.18 7.38 13.83
N ILE A 146 -15.01 6.70 14.61
CA ILE A 146 -14.62 5.59 15.48
C ILE A 146 -15.37 4.35 15.01
N LEU A 147 -14.65 3.27 14.82
CA LEU A 147 -15.12 2.04 14.21
C LEU A 147 -14.77 0.84 15.09
N ASP A 148 -15.58 -0.20 14.95
CA ASP A 148 -15.24 -1.54 15.40
C ASP A 148 -14.48 -2.24 14.25
N PRO A 149 -13.21 -2.64 14.45
CA PRO A 149 -12.37 -3.23 13.40
C PRO A 149 -12.87 -4.60 12.94
N GLU A 150 -13.68 -5.29 13.74
CA GLU A 150 -14.23 -6.62 13.42
C GLU A 150 -15.66 -6.54 12.85
N ALA A 151 -16.27 -5.34 12.83
CA ALA A 151 -17.57 -5.10 12.21
C ALA A 151 -17.42 -4.65 10.73
N PRO A 152 -18.41 -4.92 9.87
CA PRO A 152 -18.43 -4.34 8.52
C PRO A 152 -18.38 -2.80 8.59
N PRO A 153 -17.43 -2.14 7.91
CA PRO A 153 -17.33 -0.69 7.96
C PRO A 153 -18.53 -0.04 7.25
N PRO A 154 -18.96 1.16 7.68
CA PRO A 154 -19.92 1.94 6.91
C PRO A 154 -19.28 2.34 5.56
N PRO A 155 -20.05 2.63 4.49
CA PRO A 155 -19.47 2.91 3.17
C PRO A 155 -18.47 4.07 3.12
N SER A 156 -18.58 5.02 4.03
CA SER A 156 -17.67 6.17 4.13
C SER A 156 -16.52 5.97 5.14
N GLY A 157 -16.44 4.79 5.77
CA GLY A 157 -15.52 4.50 6.88
C GLY A 157 -14.70 3.23 6.68
N ASP A 158 -14.58 2.71 5.46
CA ASP A 158 -13.60 1.65 5.21
C ASP A 158 -12.18 2.21 5.40
N LEU A 159 -11.45 1.67 6.37
CA LEU A 159 -10.06 2.01 6.66
C LEU A 159 -9.07 1.01 6.08
N GLY A 160 -9.52 0.04 5.29
CA GLY A 160 -8.66 -0.94 4.63
C GLY A 160 -7.58 -0.32 3.73
N TRP A 161 -7.84 0.89 3.20
CA TRP A 161 -6.85 1.65 2.43
C TRP A 161 -5.63 2.04 3.28
N ALA A 162 -5.79 2.30 4.58
CA ALA A 162 -4.69 2.73 5.44
C ALA A 162 -3.67 1.61 5.64
N SER A 163 -4.14 0.37 5.84
CA SER A 163 -3.26 -0.81 5.88
C SER A 163 -2.51 -0.99 4.57
N GLY A 164 -3.19 -0.79 3.44
CA GLY A 164 -2.57 -0.84 2.10
C GLY A 164 -1.49 0.22 1.92
N GLU A 165 -1.74 1.44 2.37
CA GLU A 165 -0.81 2.56 2.31
C GLU A 165 0.43 2.32 3.18
N VAL A 166 0.25 2.00 4.47
CA VAL A 166 1.35 1.68 5.39
C VAL A 166 2.19 0.54 4.81
N GLN A 167 1.55 -0.51 4.31
CA GLN A 167 2.26 -1.62 3.69
C GLN A 167 3.03 -1.21 2.43
N ALA A 168 2.44 -0.41 1.54
CA ALA A 168 3.09 0.04 0.31
C ALA A 168 4.34 0.89 0.60
N TYR A 169 4.26 1.84 1.54
CA TYR A 169 5.41 2.65 1.93
C TYR A 169 6.47 1.82 2.67
N CYS A 170 6.06 0.92 3.57
CA CYS A 170 7.00 0.01 4.22
C CYS A 170 7.73 -0.88 3.19
N GLN A 171 7.03 -1.35 2.16
CA GLN A 171 7.64 -2.15 1.10
C GLN A 171 8.64 -1.37 0.24
N ARG A 172 8.46 -0.05 0.10
CA ARG A 172 9.41 0.84 -0.58
C ARG A 172 10.62 1.16 0.29
N MET A 173 10.41 1.43 1.58
CA MET A 173 11.46 1.88 2.50
C MET A 173 12.28 0.74 3.10
N PHE A 174 11.69 -0.43 3.30
CA PHE A 174 12.38 -1.57 3.91
C PHE A 174 12.80 -2.60 2.86
N LEU A 175 13.66 -3.53 3.29
CA LEU A 175 14.05 -4.72 2.49
C LEU A 175 14.75 -4.36 1.18
N GLY A 176 15.54 -3.29 1.20
CA GLY A 176 16.32 -2.93 0.04
C GLY A 176 15.45 -2.48 -1.13
N GLY A 177 14.16 -2.14 -0.99
CA GLY A 177 13.28 -1.77 -2.11
C GLY A 177 12.83 -2.94 -3.01
N LEU A 178 13.26 -4.18 -2.74
CA LEU A 178 12.92 -5.37 -3.52
C LEU A 178 11.41 -5.68 -3.48
N ALA A 179 10.75 -5.36 -2.37
CA ALA A 179 9.33 -5.58 -2.17
C ALA A 179 8.43 -4.48 -2.76
N SER A 180 9.01 -3.43 -3.37
CA SER A 180 8.24 -2.26 -3.87
C SER A 180 7.16 -2.65 -4.88
N TYR A 181 7.33 -3.79 -5.55
CA TYR A 181 6.41 -4.30 -6.57
C TYR A 181 6.12 -5.77 -6.27
N ARG A 182 4.87 -6.10 -5.93
CA ARG A 182 4.47 -7.46 -5.51
C ARG A 182 4.21 -8.40 -6.68
N ASN A 183 4.22 -9.69 -6.34
CA ASN A 183 3.82 -10.79 -7.22
C ASN A 183 4.73 -10.88 -8.45
N LEU A 184 6.03 -10.68 -8.21
CA LEU A 184 7.05 -10.76 -9.23
C LEU A 184 7.80 -12.08 -9.11
N GLU A 185 7.91 -12.79 -10.22
CA GLU A 185 8.74 -13.98 -10.34
C GLU A 185 10.10 -13.58 -10.91
N ILE A 186 11.18 -14.03 -10.27
CA ILE A 186 12.54 -13.77 -10.75
C ILE A 186 12.76 -14.54 -12.06
N ALA A 187 12.94 -13.80 -13.14
CA ALA A 187 13.23 -14.32 -14.47
C ALA A 187 14.73 -14.56 -14.67
N SER A 188 15.59 -13.65 -14.20
CA SER A 188 17.04 -13.80 -14.27
C SER A 188 17.75 -13.09 -13.11
N ILE A 189 18.94 -13.60 -12.78
CA ILE A 189 19.87 -13.00 -11.83
C ILE A 189 21.24 -12.99 -12.51
N GLU A 190 21.91 -11.85 -12.49
CA GLU A 190 23.27 -11.67 -12.98
C GLU A 190 24.12 -11.08 -11.85
N ILE A 191 25.17 -11.78 -11.41
CA ILE A 191 26.04 -11.35 -10.30
C ILE A 191 27.44 -11.06 -10.84
N ALA A 192 27.99 -9.89 -10.53
CA ALA A 192 29.33 -9.45 -10.90
C ALA A 192 30.02 -8.76 -9.72
N GLY A 193 30.79 -9.53 -8.95
CA GLY A 193 31.48 -9.03 -7.75
C GLY A 193 30.50 -8.54 -6.68
N ASP A 194 30.58 -7.25 -6.34
CA ASP A 194 29.69 -6.60 -5.37
C ASP A 194 28.43 -5.98 -6.02
N SER A 195 28.18 -6.25 -7.29
CA SER A 195 26.98 -5.78 -8.01
C SER A 195 26.16 -6.96 -8.49
N ALA A 196 24.84 -6.80 -8.49
CA ALA A 196 23.91 -7.79 -9.04
C ALA A 196 22.78 -7.09 -9.79
N SER A 197 22.24 -7.76 -10.80
CA SER A 197 21.06 -7.33 -11.55
C SER A 197 20.01 -8.44 -11.48
N ILE A 198 18.79 -8.10 -11.08
CA ILE A 198 17.65 -9.04 -11.03
C ILE A 198 16.61 -8.55 -12.02
N THR A 199 16.20 -9.42 -12.93
CA THR A 199 14.99 -9.18 -13.73
C THR A 199 13.85 -9.98 -13.15
N ALA A 200 12.73 -9.32 -12.86
CA ALA A 200 11.54 -9.97 -12.33
C ALA A 200 10.30 -9.59 -13.14
N ILE A 201 9.39 -10.55 -13.32
CA ILE A 201 8.23 -10.46 -14.21
C ILE A 201 6.97 -10.80 -13.44
N ARG A 202 5.90 -10.01 -13.65
CA ARG A 202 4.57 -10.28 -13.12
C ARG A 202 3.75 -11.06 -14.16
N ASN A 203 2.76 -11.83 -13.71
CA ASN A 203 1.89 -12.64 -14.58
C ASN A 203 1.17 -11.87 -15.71
N ASP A 204 1.03 -10.55 -15.58
CA ASP A 204 0.45 -9.67 -16.61
C ASP A 204 1.50 -9.11 -17.60
N GLY A 205 2.74 -9.61 -17.54
CA GLY A 205 3.84 -9.22 -18.41
C GLY A 205 4.56 -7.94 -18.00
N VAL A 206 4.23 -7.34 -16.84
CA VAL A 206 5.01 -6.22 -16.31
C VAL A 206 6.38 -6.70 -15.86
N GLN A 207 7.44 -6.06 -16.37
CA GLN A 207 8.82 -6.44 -16.10
C GLN A 207 9.58 -5.32 -15.41
N TRP A 208 10.26 -5.67 -14.33
CA TRP A 208 11.14 -4.80 -13.57
C TRP A 208 12.57 -5.33 -13.60
N ARG A 209 13.54 -4.42 -13.65
CA ARG A 209 14.95 -4.70 -13.44
C ARG A 209 15.43 -3.99 -12.19
N TYR A 210 16.08 -4.71 -11.29
CA TYR A 210 16.65 -4.20 -10.05
C TYR A 210 18.16 -4.29 -10.15
N ASP A 211 18.85 -3.17 -9.94
CA ASP A 211 20.28 -3.12 -9.79
C ASP A 211 20.61 -3.04 -8.29
N LEU A 212 21.36 -4.02 -7.78
CA LEU A 212 21.72 -4.18 -6.37
C LEU A 212 23.22 -3.99 -6.19
N TYR A 213 23.58 -3.51 -5.01
CA TYR A 213 24.96 -3.43 -4.55
C TYR A 213 25.12 -4.10 -3.19
N ARG A 214 26.21 -4.84 -3.01
CA ARG A 214 26.58 -5.49 -1.76
C ARG A 214 27.30 -4.49 -0.86
N LEU A 215 26.74 -4.20 0.30
CA LEU A 215 27.38 -3.33 1.29
C LEU A 215 28.62 -4.04 1.88
N PRO A 216 29.84 -3.49 1.69
CA PRO A 216 31.09 -4.18 2.03
C PRO A 216 31.22 -4.59 3.50
N GLN A 217 30.58 -3.83 4.39
CA GLN A 217 30.73 -3.99 5.84
C GLN A 217 29.98 -5.21 6.40
N ARG A 218 28.94 -5.70 5.72
CA ARG A 218 27.97 -6.65 6.30
C ARG A 218 27.51 -7.74 5.35
N SER A 219 27.95 -7.73 4.09
CA SER A 219 27.48 -8.68 3.06
C SER A 219 25.97 -8.62 2.78
N VAL A 220 25.33 -7.47 3.00
CA VAL A 220 23.90 -7.28 2.72
C VAL A 220 23.74 -6.62 1.35
N TRP A 221 22.80 -7.12 0.55
CA TRP A 221 22.44 -6.52 -0.73
C TRP A 221 21.36 -5.45 -0.56
N ALA A 222 21.55 -4.30 -1.21
CA ALA A 222 20.57 -3.22 -1.25
C ALA A 222 20.29 -2.83 -2.71
N VAL A 223 19.03 -2.59 -3.08
CA VAL A 223 18.72 -2.05 -4.41
C VAL A 223 19.19 -0.61 -4.45
N THR A 224 19.86 -0.26 -5.54
CA THR A 224 20.24 1.11 -5.85
C THR A 224 19.30 1.71 -6.90
N ARG A 225 18.73 0.86 -7.77
CA ARG A 225 17.78 1.25 -8.81
C ARG A 225 16.79 0.14 -9.13
N ALA A 226 15.51 0.49 -9.32
CA ALA A 226 14.48 -0.37 -9.88
C ALA A 226 13.90 0.31 -11.14
N THR A 227 14.01 -0.33 -12.31
CA THR A 227 13.60 0.22 -13.61
C THR A 227 12.43 -0.57 -14.18
N LEU A 228 11.39 0.12 -14.62
CA LEU A 228 10.26 -0.47 -15.34
C LEU A 228 10.67 -0.75 -16.78
N VAL A 229 10.97 -2.01 -17.08
CA VAL A 229 11.45 -2.43 -18.41
C VAL A 229 10.29 -2.56 -19.39
N THR A 230 9.17 -3.11 -18.94
CA THR A 230 8.00 -3.33 -19.81
C THR A 230 6.71 -3.14 -19.04
N LEU A 231 5.80 -2.37 -19.60
CA LEU A 231 4.41 -2.22 -19.16
C LEU A 231 3.47 -2.48 -20.34
N PRO A 232 2.95 -3.71 -20.52
CA PRO A 232 2.27 -4.11 -21.75
C PRO A 232 1.05 -3.23 -22.11
N ALA A 233 0.27 -2.83 -21.12
CA ALA A 233 -0.91 -1.99 -21.33
C ALA A 233 -0.58 -0.52 -21.64
N ARG A 234 0.65 -0.07 -21.35
CA ARG A 234 1.08 1.33 -21.47
C ARG A 234 2.55 1.41 -21.84
N GLN A 235 2.90 0.91 -23.02
CA GLN A 235 4.30 0.83 -23.46
C GLN A 235 5.04 2.17 -23.39
N ALA A 236 4.36 3.29 -23.67
CA ALA A 236 4.91 4.65 -23.60
C ALA A 236 5.34 5.09 -22.18
N GLU A 237 4.88 4.40 -21.13
CA GLU A 237 5.29 4.63 -19.74
C GLU A 237 6.48 3.75 -19.31
N SER A 238 6.97 2.85 -20.20
CA SER A 238 8.16 2.04 -19.93
C SER A 238 9.41 2.92 -19.91
N GLY A 239 10.38 2.59 -19.06
CA GLY A 239 11.61 3.37 -18.86
C GLY A 239 11.60 4.26 -17.61
N GLY A 240 10.45 4.43 -16.94
CA GLY A 240 10.42 5.01 -15.60
C GLY A 240 11.24 4.19 -14.61
N TYR A 241 11.84 4.85 -13.62
CA TYR A 241 12.72 4.18 -12.67
C TYR A 241 12.68 4.82 -11.28
N THR A 242 13.02 4.03 -10.27
CA THR A 242 13.17 4.46 -8.89
C THR A 242 14.62 4.28 -8.47
N THR A 243 15.25 5.27 -7.87
CA THR A 243 16.58 5.17 -7.25
C THR A 243 16.45 5.16 -5.74
N PHE A 244 17.43 4.52 -5.09
CA PHE A 244 17.51 4.40 -3.64
C PHE A 244 18.92 4.76 -3.21
N SER A 245 19.05 5.65 -2.23
CA SER A 245 20.34 6.19 -1.81
C SER A 245 20.44 6.30 -0.30
N GLY A 246 21.67 6.32 0.21
CA GLY A 246 21.94 6.48 1.65
C GLY A 246 21.41 5.33 2.49
N TRP A 247 21.64 4.08 2.07
CA TRP A 247 21.23 2.92 2.86
C TRP A 247 21.94 2.89 4.22
N ARG A 248 21.17 2.84 5.31
CA ARG A 248 21.67 2.78 6.68
C ARG A 248 20.98 1.69 7.49
N GLU A 249 21.71 1.15 8.46
CA GLU A 249 21.13 0.33 9.53
C GLU A 249 20.48 1.25 10.56
N HIS A 250 19.34 0.82 11.09
CA HIS A 250 18.69 1.47 12.23
C HIS A 250 18.60 0.48 13.38
N SER A 251 19.03 0.89 14.57
CA SER A 251 18.99 0.05 15.78
C SER A 251 17.57 -0.35 16.19
N ALA A 252 16.56 0.39 15.72
CA ALA A 252 15.15 0.10 15.91
C ALA A 252 14.68 -1.15 15.15
N LEU A 253 15.40 -1.56 14.11
CA LEU A 253 15.01 -2.66 13.24
C LEU A 253 15.82 -3.92 13.56
N PRO A 254 15.22 -5.12 13.44
CA PRO A 254 15.99 -6.35 13.47
C PRO A 254 17.00 -6.35 12.32
N SER A 255 18.28 -6.52 12.65
CA SER A 255 19.33 -6.77 11.67
C SER A 255 18.94 -7.96 10.76
N PRO A 256 19.18 -7.90 9.44
CA PRO A 256 19.94 -6.89 8.70
C PRO A 256 19.04 -5.92 7.91
N LEU A 257 17.95 -5.40 8.50
CA LEU A 257 17.10 -4.46 7.79
C LEU A 257 17.79 -3.10 7.60
N LEU A 258 17.85 -2.69 6.33
CA LEU A 258 18.35 -1.38 5.91
C LEU A 258 17.19 -0.49 5.48
N VAL A 259 17.38 0.82 5.64
CA VAL A 259 16.45 1.86 5.20
C VAL A 259 17.24 2.87 4.38
N PRO A 260 16.74 3.32 3.22
CA PRO A 260 17.40 4.36 2.44
C PRO A 260 17.07 5.72 3.05
N ASP A 261 18.05 6.62 3.09
CA ASP A 261 17.81 8.03 3.43
C ASP A 261 16.86 8.67 2.42
N ARG A 262 16.97 8.31 1.15
CA ARG A 262 16.19 8.92 0.06
C ARG A 262 15.83 7.95 -1.05
N ILE A 263 14.57 7.99 -1.48
CA ILE A 263 14.00 7.25 -2.61
C ILE A 263 13.50 8.27 -3.63
N GLU A 264 13.89 8.16 -4.89
CA GLU A 264 13.47 9.10 -5.94
C GLU A 264 12.84 8.34 -7.10
N GLN A 265 11.68 8.81 -7.58
CA GLN A 265 10.93 8.19 -8.66
C GLN A 265 10.90 9.11 -9.88
N TYR A 266 11.35 8.57 -11.00
CA TYR A 266 11.45 9.23 -12.29
C TYR A 266 10.47 8.65 -13.29
N ASP A 267 9.86 9.52 -14.11
CA ASP A 267 9.04 9.09 -15.24
C ASP A 267 9.89 8.56 -16.41
N ALA A 268 9.23 8.07 -17.46
CA ALA A 268 9.90 7.55 -18.67
C ALA A 268 10.73 8.60 -19.42
N ARG A 269 10.55 9.90 -19.13
CA ARG A 269 11.33 11.01 -19.70
C ARG A 269 12.49 11.42 -18.79
N GLY A 270 12.70 10.71 -17.68
CA GLY A 270 13.75 11.00 -16.71
C GLY A 270 13.46 12.20 -15.82
N ARG A 271 12.19 12.65 -15.71
CA ARG A 271 11.80 13.74 -14.81
C ARG A 271 11.49 13.18 -13.43
N LEU A 272 12.03 13.82 -12.39
CA LEU A 272 11.70 13.50 -11.01
C LEU A 272 10.22 13.84 -10.75
N THR A 273 9.45 12.86 -10.30
CA THR A 273 8.00 13.00 -10.04
C THR A 273 7.65 12.85 -8.57
N GLU A 274 8.41 12.05 -7.83
CA GLU A 274 8.23 11.88 -6.40
C GLU A 274 9.59 11.63 -5.74
N ALA A 275 9.80 12.15 -4.54
CA ALA A 275 10.88 11.73 -3.66
C ALA A 275 10.34 11.40 -2.27
N ILE A 276 10.96 10.45 -1.59
CA ILE A 276 10.70 10.11 -0.19
C ILE A 276 12.00 10.33 0.58
N ASP A 277 11.96 11.20 1.57
CA ASP A 277 13.08 11.44 2.48
C ASP A 277 12.77 10.81 3.84
N THR A 278 13.54 9.79 4.22
CA THR A 278 13.46 9.18 5.54
C THR A 278 14.07 10.14 6.56
N ILE A 279 13.30 10.51 7.60
CA ILE A 279 13.77 11.41 8.67
C ILE A 279 14.29 10.60 9.85
N SER A 280 13.48 9.68 10.38
CA SER A 280 13.84 8.86 11.52
C SER A 280 13.17 7.49 11.49
N VAL A 281 13.84 6.53 12.13
CA VAL A 281 13.30 5.20 12.41
C VAL A 281 13.69 4.86 13.85
N GLU A 282 12.70 4.78 14.72
CA GLU A 282 12.85 4.68 16.17
C GLU A 282 12.10 3.45 16.70
N PRO A 283 12.59 2.79 17.76
CA PRO A 283 11.86 1.69 18.36
C PRO A 283 10.63 2.24 19.11
N ILE A 284 9.52 1.51 19.06
CA ILE A 284 8.33 1.79 19.88
C ILE A 284 7.93 0.55 20.66
N ASP A 285 7.53 0.74 21.91
CA ASP A 285 6.95 -0.31 22.74
C ASP A 285 5.41 -0.21 22.79
N ALA A 286 4.77 -1.23 23.37
CA ALA A 286 3.32 -1.27 23.50
C ALA A 286 2.76 -0.13 24.36
N THR A 287 3.51 0.34 25.36
CA THR A 287 3.08 1.44 26.24
C THR A 287 3.00 2.75 25.47
N ARG A 288 4.05 3.08 24.73
CA ARG A 288 4.09 4.27 23.88
C ARG A 288 3.07 4.16 22.75
N PHE A 289 2.91 2.97 22.15
CA PHE A 289 1.88 2.75 21.14
C PHE A 289 0.48 3.02 21.69
N ALA A 290 0.13 2.46 22.85
CA ALA A 290 -1.18 2.68 23.48
C ALA A 290 -1.47 4.17 23.75
N GLN A 291 -0.45 4.96 24.11
CA GLN A 291 -0.58 6.40 24.29
C GLN A 291 -0.88 7.12 22.97
N VAL A 292 -0.14 6.79 21.90
CA VAL A 292 -0.36 7.41 20.58
C VAL A 292 -1.58 6.83 19.86
N SER A 293 -2.14 5.70 20.26
CA SER A 293 -3.32 5.14 19.62
C SER A 293 -4.64 5.53 20.32
N ALA A 294 -4.58 6.30 21.40
CA ALA A 294 -5.76 6.70 22.16
C ALA A 294 -6.72 7.54 21.31
N ILE A 295 -8.03 7.30 21.46
CA ILE A 295 -9.06 8.05 20.74
C ILE A 295 -9.06 9.51 21.25
N PRO A 296 -8.90 10.52 20.37
CA PRO A 296 -8.93 11.91 20.78
C PRO A 296 -10.34 12.35 21.22
N THR A 297 -10.40 13.42 22.01
CA THR A 297 -11.65 14.06 22.46
C THR A 297 -11.82 15.42 21.79
N PHE A 298 -13.05 15.96 21.78
CA PHE A 298 -13.45 17.14 20.99
C PHE A 298 -12.55 18.37 21.13
N ASP A 299 -12.04 18.64 22.33
CA ASP A 299 -11.11 19.74 22.62
C ASP A 299 -9.91 19.21 23.43
N GLY A 300 -9.50 17.99 23.07
CA GLY A 300 -8.48 17.23 23.78
C GLY A 300 -7.06 17.50 23.32
N VAL A 301 -6.14 16.79 23.95
CA VAL A 301 -4.75 16.70 23.50
C VAL A 301 -4.53 15.29 22.96
N ASP A 302 -4.20 15.20 21.69
CA ASP A 302 -3.67 13.99 21.06
C ASP A 302 -2.15 13.91 21.28
N ALA A 303 -1.63 12.72 21.58
CA ALA A 303 -0.23 12.53 21.97
C ALA A 303 0.78 12.81 20.84
N VAL A 304 0.33 12.88 19.59
CA VAL A 304 1.16 13.15 18.40
C VAL A 304 0.90 14.55 17.88
N ARG A 305 -0.37 14.90 17.66
CA ARG A 305 -0.79 16.17 17.05
C ARG A 305 -0.88 17.33 18.04
N GLY A 306 -0.83 17.06 19.35
CA GLY A 306 -1.05 18.07 20.37
C GLY A 306 -2.54 18.45 20.48
N PRO A 307 -2.88 19.72 20.73
CA PRO A 307 -4.27 20.17 20.80
C PRO A 307 -5.01 19.87 19.49
N VAL A 308 -6.15 19.19 19.58
CA VAL A 308 -7.00 18.87 18.43
C VAL A 308 -8.42 19.33 18.69
N SER A 309 -9.06 19.85 17.64
CA SER A 309 -10.47 20.22 17.65
C SER A 309 -11.16 19.69 16.41
N PHE A 310 -12.30 19.04 16.59
CA PHE A 310 -13.19 18.62 15.49
C PHE A 310 -14.62 18.94 15.87
N THR A 311 -15.48 19.22 14.88
CA THR A 311 -16.87 19.63 15.15
C THR A 311 -17.80 18.45 15.24
N VAL A 312 -17.44 17.30 14.66
CA VAL A 312 -18.29 16.10 14.64
C VAL A 312 -17.48 14.85 14.96
N ALA A 313 -18.06 13.96 15.77
CA ALA A 313 -17.57 12.61 15.98
C ALA A 313 -18.67 11.58 15.66
N HIS A 314 -18.37 10.62 14.81
CA HIS A 314 -19.23 9.49 14.51
C HIS A 314 -18.65 8.23 15.16
N ASP A 315 -19.35 7.66 16.13
CA ASP A 315 -18.99 6.39 16.75
C ASP A 315 -19.90 5.31 16.18
N TYR A 316 -19.36 4.47 15.30
CA TYR A 316 -20.08 3.39 14.63
C TYR A 316 -19.95 2.05 15.36
N ARG A 317 -19.36 2.02 16.56
CA ARG A 317 -19.25 0.77 17.33
C ARG A 317 -20.66 0.27 17.71
N PRO A 318 -20.92 -1.05 17.70
CA PRO A 318 -22.27 -1.59 17.88
C PRO A 318 -23.01 -1.11 19.14
N THR A 319 -22.29 -0.83 20.22
CA THR A 319 -22.86 -0.36 21.51
C THR A 319 -22.93 1.16 21.64
N ARG A 320 -22.38 1.91 20.67
CA ARG A 320 -22.20 3.37 20.74
C ARG A 320 -22.55 4.10 19.44
N ASP A 321 -23.38 3.49 18.57
CA ASP A 321 -23.85 4.04 17.29
C ASP A 321 -24.48 5.43 17.41
N ARG A 322 -23.63 6.47 17.41
CA ARG A 322 -23.97 7.84 17.78
C ARG A 322 -23.13 8.84 17.00
N ARG A 323 -23.79 9.91 16.58
CA ARG A 323 -23.17 11.14 16.12
C ARG A 323 -23.14 12.13 17.27
N THR A 324 -21.97 12.63 17.58
CA THR A 324 -21.76 13.71 18.54
C THR A 324 -21.30 14.94 17.78
N GLU A 325 -21.87 16.10 18.07
CA GLU A 325 -21.54 17.35 17.40
C GLU A 325 -21.31 18.45 18.43
N SER A 326 -20.18 19.15 18.31
CA SER A 326 -19.87 20.33 19.12
C SER A 326 -20.52 21.55 18.46
N THR A 327 -21.51 22.12 19.13
CA THR A 327 -22.24 23.31 18.69
C THR A 327 -21.93 24.49 19.61
N PRO A 328 -22.25 25.74 19.20
CA PRO A 328 -22.12 26.89 20.09
C PRO A 328 -22.89 26.77 21.42
N ASN A 329 -23.92 25.91 21.48
CA ASN A 329 -24.75 25.66 22.66
C ASN A 329 -24.28 24.45 23.48
N GLY A 330 -23.14 23.85 23.14
CA GLY A 330 -22.58 22.67 23.77
C GLY A 330 -22.62 21.42 22.87
N ILE A 331 -22.34 20.27 23.49
CA ILE A 331 -22.23 18.98 22.80
C ILE A 331 -23.62 18.36 22.64
N VAL A 332 -24.01 18.07 21.40
CA VAL A 332 -25.27 17.38 21.05
C VAL A 332 -24.95 15.97 20.62
N THR A 333 -25.71 14.98 21.12
CA THR A 333 -25.57 13.57 20.73
C THR A 333 -26.87 13.06 20.13
N ALA A 334 -26.79 12.46 18.95
CA ALA A 334 -27.91 11.86 18.22
C ALA A 334 -27.54 10.46 17.71
N ALA A 335 -28.55 9.67 17.34
CA ALA A 335 -28.32 8.41 16.63
C ALA A 335 -27.81 8.68 15.20
N ILE A 336 -26.93 7.83 14.67
CA ILE A 336 -26.47 7.98 13.29
C ILE A 336 -27.63 7.65 12.33
N PRO A 337 -27.98 8.55 11.39
CA PRO A 337 -29.02 8.30 10.40
C PRO A 337 -28.77 7.00 9.63
N ALA A 338 -29.83 6.24 9.33
CA ALA A 338 -29.71 4.99 8.57
C ALA A 338 -29.09 5.19 7.18
N ALA A 339 -29.28 6.37 6.58
CA ALA A 339 -28.67 6.74 5.30
C ALA A 339 -27.14 6.86 5.40
N GLU A 340 -26.60 7.35 6.52
CA GLU A 340 -25.16 7.51 6.76
C GLU A 340 -24.47 6.20 7.15
N ARG A 341 -25.22 5.25 7.72
CA ARG A 341 -24.74 3.88 7.95
C ARG A 341 -24.47 3.14 6.64
N GLY A 342 -25.07 3.62 5.55
CA GLY A 342 -25.05 2.95 4.27
C GLY A 342 -25.85 1.66 4.35
N ALA A 343 -26.94 1.57 3.59
CA ALA A 343 -27.67 0.32 3.54
C ALA A 343 -26.71 -0.79 3.07
N THR A 344 -26.41 -1.77 3.93
CA THR A 344 -25.94 -3.11 3.55
C THR A 344 -27.03 -3.88 2.80
N ALA A 345 -27.90 -3.18 2.04
CA ALA A 345 -28.75 -3.83 1.08
C ALA A 345 -27.79 -4.54 0.11
N PRO A 346 -27.88 -5.86 -0.09
CA PRO A 346 -27.12 -6.52 -1.14
C PRO A 346 -27.35 -5.69 -2.40
N SER A 347 -26.29 -5.09 -2.92
CA SER A 347 -26.41 -4.17 -4.06
C SER A 347 -27.28 -4.85 -5.10
N GLY A 348 -28.28 -4.16 -5.67
CA GLY A 348 -29.14 -4.76 -6.69
C GLY A 348 -28.33 -5.46 -7.80
N TRP A 349 -27.10 -5.01 -8.01
CA TRP A 349 -26.04 -5.64 -8.79
C TRP A 349 -25.70 -7.09 -8.44
N ARG A 350 -25.70 -7.51 -7.17
CA ARG A 350 -25.54 -8.93 -6.79
C ARG A 350 -26.72 -9.77 -7.26
N VAL A 351 -27.95 -9.25 -7.14
CA VAL A 351 -29.16 -9.93 -7.63
C VAL A 351 -29.15 -10.00 -9.15
N VAL A 352 -28.81 -8.90 -9.83
CA VAL A 352 -28.63 -8.85 -11.29
C VAL A 352 -27.53 -9.83 -11.72
N GLY A 353 -26.41 -9.88 -11.01
CA GLY A 353 -25.31 -10.82 -11.27
C GLY A 353 -25.76 -12.28 -11.17
N TRP A 354 -26.53 -12.64 -10.13
CA TRP A 354 -27.12 -13.97 -10.00
C TRP A 354 -28.11 -14.28 -11.12
N ILE A 355 -28.97 -13.33 -11.52
CA ILE A 355 -29.90 -13.50 -12.64
C ILE A 355 -29.14 -13.76 -13.94
N VAL A 356 -28.11 -12.96 -14.23
CA VAL A 356 -27.26 -13.13 -15.42
C VAL A 356 -26.55 -14.49 -15.41
N ALA A 357 -25.99 -14.91 -14.28
CA ALA A 357 -25.35 -16.21 -14.14
C ALA A 357 -26.33 -17.37 -14.41
N LEU A 358 -27.57 -17.27 -13.91
CA LEU A 358 -28.62 -18.26 -14.12
C LEU A 358 -29.07 -18.32 -15.59
N LEU A 359 -29.19 -17.17 -16.25
CA LEU A 359 -29.49 -17.07 -17.69
C LEU A 359 -28.38 -17.69 -18.55
N LEU A 360 -27.11 -17.43 -18.21
CA LEU A 360 -25.96 -18.03 -18.91
C LEU A 360 -25.92 -19.56 -18.72
N ALA A 361 -26.18 -20.05 -17.52
CA ALA A 361 -26.27 -21.48 -17.25
C ALA A 361 -27.41 -22.14 -18.06
N ALA A 362 -28.59 -21.51 -18.10
CA ALA A 362 -29.72 -21.98 -18.91
C ALA A 362 -29.39 -22.00 -20.40
N ALA A 363 -28.76 -20.94 -20.92
CA ALA A 363 -28.32 -20.86 -22.33
C ALA A 363 -27.31 -21.96 -22.68
N LEU A 364 -26.38 -22.28 -21.77
CA LEU A 364 -25.42 -23.39 -21.89
C LEU A 364 -26.11 -24.75 -21.93
N VAL A 365 -27.11 -24.98 -21.08
CA VAL A 365 -27.89 -26.22 -21.08
C VAL A 365 -28.66 -26.36 -22.40
N VAL A 366 -29.34 -25.30 -22.84
CA VAL A 366 -30.11 -25.29 -24.10
C VAL A 366 -29.19 -25.54 -25.30
N THR A 367 -28.06 -24.84 -25.40
CA THR A 367 -27.09 -25.06 -26.49
C THR A 367 -26.53 -26.47 -26.49
N ARG A 368 -26.24 -27.05 -25.32
CA ARG A 368 -25.79 -28.45 -25.20
C ARG A 368 -26.86 -29.45 -25.65
N VAL A 369 -28.12 -29.23 -25.29
CA VAL A 369 -29.24 -30.07 -25.73
C VAL A 369 -29.44 -29.97 -27.24
N LEU A 370 -29.43 -28.75 -27.79
CA LEU A 370 -29.56 -28.51 -29.24
C LEU A 370 -28.41 -29.13 -30.03
N HIS A 371 -27.17 -29.06 -29.52
CA HIS A 371 -26.02 -29.69 -30.15
C HIS A 371 -26.14 -31.22 -30.16
N ARG A 372 -26.58 -31.83 -29.05
CA ARG A 372 -26.86 -33.28 -29.00
C ARG A 372 -27.95 -33.69 -29.97
N ALA A 373 -29.04 -32.92 -30.05
CA ALA A 373 -30.14 -33.19 -30.97
C ALA A 373 -29.71 -33.08 -32.45
N ARG A 374 -28.84 -32.12 -32.78
CA ARG A 374 -28.24 -31.99 -34.12
C ARG A 374 -27.28 -33.15 -34.43
N ALA A 375 -26.45 -33.56 -33.49
CA ALA A 375 -25.56 -34.70 -33.64
C ALA A 375 -26.34 -36.01 -33.87
N SER A 376 -27.49 -36.19 -33.22
CA SER A 376 -28.37 -37.34 -33.47
C SER A 376 -29.11 -37.30 -34.81
N ARG A 377 -29.21 -36.14 -35.45
CA ARG A 377 -29.88 -35.95 -36.75
C ARG A 377 -28.92 -35.90 -37.93
N ALA A 378 -27.60 -35.93 -37.70
CA ALA A 378 -26.64 -36.01 -38.79
C ALA A 378 -26.87 -37.34 -39.54
N PRO A 379 -27.31 -37.31 -40.81
CA PRO A 379 -27.50 -38.53 -41.58
C PRO A 379 -26.16 -39.25 -41.62
N ARG A 380 -26.13 -40.53 -41.20
CA ARG A 380 -24.99 -41.41 -41.45
C ARG A 380 -24.78 -41.39 -42.96
N SER A 381 -23.79 -40.64 -43.42
CA SER A 381 -23.40 -40.62 -44.83
C SER A 381 -23.17 -42.06 -45.22
N ALA A 382 -23.99 -42.56 -46.13
CA ALA A 382 -23.85 -43.90 -46.67
C ALA A 382 -22.42 -44.01 -47.21
N SER A 383 -21.60 -44.79 -46.51
CA SER A 383 -20.35 -45.32 -47.02
C SER A 383 -20.70 -46.13 -48.27
N LYS A 384 -20.69 -45.49 -49.43
CA LYS A 384 -20.71 -46.20 -50.71
C LYS A 384 -19.38 -46.94 -50.80
N ALA A 385 -19.45 -48.24 -50.55
CA ALA A 385 -18.47 -49.19 -51.04
C ALA A 385 -18.62 -49.30 -52.56
N ILE A 386 -17.47 -49.17 -53.24
CA ILE A 386 -17.11 -49.68 -54.58
C ILE A 386 -18.02 -49.27 -55.75
#